data_AF-A0A961GFV7-F1
#
_entry.id   AF-A0A961GFV7-F1
#
_cell.length_a   1.000
_cell.length_b   1.000
_cell.length_c   1.000
_cell.angle_alpha   90.00
_cell.angle_beta   90.00
_cell.angle_gamma   90.00
#
_symmetry.space_group_name_H-M   'P 1'
#
loop_
_entity.id
_entity.type
_entity.pdbx_description
1 polymer ?
#
loop_
_entity_poly.entity_id
_entity_poly.type
_entity_poly.pdbx_seq_one_letter_code
_entity_poly.pdbx_strand_id
1 'polypeptide(L)' 'RPAEFRGWPIPDVLRSGDHQRVDRWRRAQALARTIERRPDLIAARGGLNAEDRALLEEFDLTGD' A
#
# COMPACT_ATOMS: atom_id res chain seq x y z
N ARG A 1 -0.62 24.08 3.48
CA ARG A 1 0.26 22.88 3.45
C ARG A 1 0.22 22.36 2.03
N PRO A 2 1.35 22.22 1.31
CA PRO A 2 1.30 21.94 -0.12
C PRO A 2 0.67 20.57 -0.35
N ALA A 3 -0.15 20.47 -1.38
CA ALA A 3 -0.97 19.31 -1.72
C ALA A 3 -0.17 18.17 -2.40
N GLU A 4 1.17 18.26 -2.40
CA GLU A 4 2.04 17.45 -3.22
C GLU A 4 3.37 17.18 -2.49
N PHE A 5 3.74 15.90 -2.40
CA PHE A 5 5.06 15.47 -2.00
C PHE A 5 5.64 14.64 -3.15
N ARG A 6 6.67 15.17 -3.82
CA ARG A 6 7.43 14.51 -4.90
C ARG A 6 6.64 14.17 -6.18
N GLY A 7 5.61 14.94 -6.53
CA GLY A 7 4.83 14.73 -7.78
C GLY A 7 3.85 13.56 -7.73
N TRP A 8 3.67 12.94 -6.56
CA TRP A 8 2.64 11.93 -6.34
C TRP A 8 1.39 12.61 -5.78
N PRO A 9 0.20 12.41 -6.39
CA PRO A 9 -1.04 12.94 -5.83
C PRO A 9 -1.22 12.38 -4.42
N ILE A 10 -1.49 13.25 -3.44
CA ILE A 10 -1.87 12.82 -2.10
C ILE A 10 -3.14 11.97 -2.25
N PRO A 11 -3.12 10.67 -1.90
CA PRO A 11 -4.27 9.82 -2.12
C PRO A 11 -5.46 10.32 -1.31
N ASP A 12 -6.64 10.34 -1.92
CA ASP A 12 -7.86 10.90 -1.30
C ASP A 12 -8.22 10.22 0.03
N VAL A 13 -7.72 8.99 0.24
CA VAL A 13 -7.79 8.28 1.53
C VAL A 13 -7.21 9.08 2.71
N LEU A 14 -6.23 9.96 2.46
CA LEU A 14 -5.63 10.80 3.50
C LEU A 14 -6.44 12.08 3.78
N ARG A 15 -7.49 12.36 2.98
CA ARG A 15 -8.34 13.56 3.10
C ARG A 15 -9.72 13.28 3.72
N SER A 16 -10.16 12.03 3.76
CA SER A 16 -11.54 11.67 4.16
C SER A 16 -11.80 11.58 5.67
N GLY A 17 -10.76 11.61 6.51
CA GLY A 17 -10.89 11.40 7.96
C GLY A 17 -11.19 9.96 8.38
N ASP A 18 -11.19 9.02 7.42
CA ASP A 18 -11.42 7.60 7.67
C ASP A 18 -10.11 6.92 8.10
N HIS A 19 -9.93 6.82 9.42
CA HIS A 19 -8.74 6.21 10.02
C HIS A 19 -8.54 4.74 9.59
N GLN A 20 -9.60 3.96 9.39
CA GLN A 20 -9.48 2.57 8.95
C GLN A 20 -8.93 2.50 7.53
N ARG A 21 -9.45 3.34 6.63
CA ARG A 21 -8.98 3.41 5.25
C ARG A 21 -7.52 3.88 5.17
N VAL A 22 -7.11 4.81 6.04
CA VAL A 22 -5.70 5.24 6.17
C VAL A 22 -4.79 4.08 6.59
N ASP A 23 -5.19 3.29 7.58
CA ASP A 23 -4.38 2.16 8.05
C ASP A 23 -4.29 1.04 7.00
N ARG A 24 -5.38 0.78 6.27
CA ARG A 24 -5.38 -0.13 5.11
C ARG A 24 -4.40 0.34 4.03
N TRP A 25 -4.43 1.63 3.68
CA TRP A 25 -3.51 2.21 2.70
C TRP A 25 -2.04 2.11 3.15
N ARG A 26 -1.76 2.40 4.43
CA ARG A 26 -0.41 2.27 4.99
C ARG A 26 0.10 0.83 4.93
N ARG A 27 -0.77 -0.14 5.24
CA ARG A 27 -0.43 -1.58 5.14
C ARG A 27 -0.13 -1.97 3.70
N ALA A 28 -0.98 -1.57 2.75
CA ALA A 28 -0.78 -1.84 1.32
C ALA A 28 0.55 -1.24 0.82
N GLN A 29 0.87 0.01 1.19
CA GLN A 29 2.14 0.66 0.84
C GLN A 29 3.37 -0.03 1.44
N ALA A 30 3.28 -0.47 2.71
CA ALA A 30 4.37 -1.22 3.33
C ALA A 30 4.60 -2.55 2.61
N LEU A 31 3.52 -3.23 2.23
CA LEU A 31 3.57 -4.49 1.51
C LEU A 31 4.17 -4.32 0.11
N ALA A 32 3.73 -3.32 -0.66
CA ALA A 32 4.25 -3.03 -1.98
C ALA A 32 5.77 -2.76 -1.96
N ARG A 33 6.23 -1.92 -1.02
CA ARG A 33 7.67 -1.66 -0.80
C ARG A 33 8.45 -2.92 -0.41
N THR A 34 7.83 -3.80 0.38
CA THR A 34 8.45 -5.06 0.78
C THR A 34 8.58 -5.99 -0.41
N ILE A 35 7.56 -6.09 -1.27
CA ILE A 35 7.60 -6.88 -2.51
C ILE A 35 8.71 -6.36 -3.43
N GLU A 36 8.79 -5.04 -3.63
CA GLU A 36 9.79 -4.41 -4.51
C GLU A 36 11.23 -4.59 -3.99
N ARG A 37 11.45 -4.36 -2.69
CA ARG A 37 12.82 -4.25 -2.13
C ARG A 37 13.32 -5.51 -1.46
N ARG A 38 12.40 -6.33 -0.94
CA ARG A 38 12.67 -7.52 -0.12
C ARG A 38 11.66 -8.64 -0.42
N PRO A 39 11.55 -9.09 -1.69
CA PRO A 39 10.63 -10.17 -2.06
C PRO A 39 10.91 -11.46 -1.28
N ASP A 40 12.14 -11.65 -0.80
CA ASP A 40 12.54 -12.76 0.07
C ASP A 40 11.72 -12.82 1.37
N LEU A 41 11.36 -11.68 1.97
CA LEU A 41 10.54 -11.64 3.19
C LEU A 41 9.10 -12.08 2.93
N ILE A 42 8.57 -11.76 1.75
CA ILE A 42 7.25 -12.21 1.33
C ILE A 42 7.27 -13.72 1.05
N ALA A 43 8.32 -14.21 0.38
CA ALA A 43 8.50 -15.64 0.14
C ALA A 43 8.63 -16.43 1.46
N ALA A 44 9.42 -15.93 2.42
CA ALA A 44 9.60 -16.54 3.74
C ALA A 44 8.30 -16.62 4.56
N ARG A 45 7.37 -15.67 4.35
CA ARG A 45 6.01 -15.70 4.93
C ARG A 45 5.06 -16.71 4.27
N GLY A 46 5.50 -17.38 3.20
CA GLY A 46 4.63 -18.26 2.39
C GLY A 46 3.86 -17.51 1.29
N GLY A 47 4.31 -16.30 0.93
CA GLY A 47 3.67 -15.47 -0.09
C GLY A 47 2.60 -14.52 0.46
N LEU A 48 1.94 -13.81 -0.46
CA LEU A 48 0.82 -12.94 -0.12
C LEU A 48 -0.43 -13.78 0.19
N ASN A 49 -1.14 -13.45 1.26
CA ASN A 49 -2.46 -14.02 1.53
C ASN A 49 -3.55 -13.26 0.72
N ALA A 50 -4.80 -13.72 0.81
CA ALA A 50 -5.90 -13.10 0.07
C ALA A 50 -6.18 -11.65 0.50
N GLU A 51 -6.04 -11.33 1.79
CA GLU A 51 -6.24 -9.97 2.31
C GLU A 51 -5.16 -9.01 1.80
N ASP A 52 -3.90 -9.43 1.85
CA ASP A 52 -2.75 -8.69 1.35
C ASP A 52 -2.89 -8.39 -0.14
N ARG A 53 -3.40 -9.36 -0.93
CA ARG A 53 -3.65 -9.20 -2.36
C ARG A 53 -4.79 -8.20 -2.63
N ALA A 54 -5.90 -8.35 -1.90
CA ALA A 54 -7.04 -7.43 -2.00
C ALA A 54 -6.65 -5.99 -1.59
N LEU A 55 -5.77 -5.82 -0.60
CA LEU A 55 -5.24 -4.52 -0.21
C LEU A 55 -4.38 -3.89 -1.30
N LEU A 56 -3.55 -4.66 -1.99
CA LEU A 56 -2.76 -4.14 -3.10
C LEU A 56 -3.66 -3.75 -4.27
N GLU A 57 -4.66 -4.56 -4.60
CA GLU A 57 -5.63 -4.27 -5.66
C GLU A 57 -6.49 -3.04 -5.32
N GLU A 58 -6.96 -2.91 -4.07
CA GLU A 58 -7.78 -1.76 -3.60
C GLU A 58 -7.08 -0.42 -3.84
N PHE A 59 -5.75 -0.39 -3.78
CA PHE A 59 -4.94 0.83 -3.94
C PHE A 59 -4.10 0.84 -5.22
N ASP A 60 -4.32 -0.11 -6.14
CA ASP A 60 -3.59 -0.21 -7.41
C ASP A 60 -2.05 -0.26 -7.21
N LEU A 61 -1.61 -1.06 -6.23
CA LEU A 61 -0.21 -1.27 -5.85
C LEU A 61 0.30 -2.67 -6.24
N THR A 62 -0.45 -3.40 -7.05
CA THR A 62 0.01 -4.60 -7.74
C THR A 62 0.93 -4.15 -8.86
N GLY A 63 2.23 -3.99 -8.59
CA GLY A 63 3.18 -3.43 -9.55
C GLY A 63 3.07 -4.05 -10.95
N ASP A 64 3.12 -3.20 -11.98
CA ASP A 64 3.34 -3.57 -13.40
C ASP A 64 4.72 -4.23 -13.60
#